data_AF-A0A1W7MBE4-F1
#
_entry.id   AF-A0A1W7MBE4-F1
#
_cell.length_a   1.000
_cell.length_b   1.000
_cell.length_c   1.000
_cell.angle_alpha   90.00
_cell.angle_beta   90.00
_cell.angle_gamma   90.00
#
_symmetry.space_group_name_H-M   'P 1'
#
loop_
_entity.id
_entity.type
_entity.pdbx_description
1 polymer ?
#
loop_
_entity_poly.entity_id
_entity_poly.type
_entity_poly.pdbx_seq_one_letter_code
_entity_poly.pdbx_strand_id
1 'polypeptide(L)'
;MPQRFAETVRALARPQDIRALSLIGLHVVMAMRLCALFERAARDPVPDLAQRYRSVEAAVGVHDLVRAIVATWPEAFLVNRPCCLAMSPDEATLAELVRSTGLGDRARFDATIAGFVRSDRHERLFDATVRAVALLQACPA
;
A
#
# COMPACT_ATOMS: atom_id res chain seq x y z
N MET A 1 -1.20 -37.11 6.11
CA MET A 1 -2.12 -35.96 6.20
C MET A 1 -1.55 -34.55 5.87
N PRO A 2 -0.31 -34.33 5.33
CA PRO A 2 0.15 -32.97 4.98
C PRO A 2 -0.19 -32.49 3.55
N GLN A 3 -0.65 -33.37 2.65
CA GLN A 3 -0.80 -33.04 1.22
C GLN A 3 -2.00 -32.13 0.88
N ARG A 4 -3.08 -32.14 1.67
CA ARG A 4 -4.34 -31.46 1.33
C ARG A 4 -4.21 -29.94 1.19
N PHE A 5 -3.31 -29.33 1.95
CA PHE A 5 -3.08 -27.88 1.94
C PHE A 5 -1.78 -27.48 1.25
N ALA A 6 -1.01 -28.44 0.72
CA ALA A 6 0.31 -28.17 0.17
C ALA A 6 0.26 -27.17 -0.99
N GLU A 7 -0.79 -27.24 -1.82
CA GLU A 7 -0.99 -26.31 -2.94
C GLU A 7 -1.41 -24.92 -2.46
N THR A 8 -2.32 -24.84 -1.49
CA THR A 8 -2.72 -23.56 -0.87
C THR A 8 -1.54 -22.88 -0.19
N VAL A 9 -0.76 -23.62 0.60
CA VAL A 9 0.46 -23.13 1.25
C VAL A 9 1.47 -22.67 0.21
N ARG A 10 1.67 -23.44 -0.88
CA ARG A 10 2.57 -23.04 -1.97
C ARG A 10 2.10 -21.80 -2.71
N ALA A 11 0.79 -21.62 -2.89
CA ALA A 11 0.21 -20.43 -3.51
C ALA A 11 0.39 -19.20 -2.61
N LEU A 12 0.15 -19.33 -1.31
CA LEU A 12 0.36 -18.25 -0.33
C LEU A 12 1.85 -17.89 -0.15
N ALA A 13 2.75 -18.86 -0.31
CA ALA A 13 4.18 -18.66 -0.20
C ALA A 13 4.82 -18.00 -1.44
N ARG A 14 4.07 -17.81 -2.54
CA ARG A 14 4.59 -17.12 -3.73
C ARG A 14 4.58 -15.61 -3.50
N PRO A 15 5.74 -14.95 -3.41
CA PRO A 15 5.78 -13.51 -3.27
C PRO A 15 5.18 -12.87 -4.53
N GLN A 16 4.29 -11.93 -4.35
CA GLN A 16 3.78 -11.13 -5.46
C GLN A 16 4.87 -10.16 -5.95
N ASP A 17 4.90 -9.89 -7.25
CA ASP A 17 5.94 -9.06 -7.87
C ASP A 17 5.41 -7.65 -8.15
N ILE A 18 6.17 -6.62 -7.78
CA ILE A 18 5.80 -5.22 -7.98
C ILE A 18 5.57 -4.87 -9.45
N ARG A 19 6.18 -5.62 -10.39
CA ARG A 19 6.05 -5.39 -11.84
C ARG A 19 4.66 -5.77 -12.38
N ALA A 20 3.89 -6.54 -11.61
CA ALA A 20 2.51 -6.89 -11.96
C ALA A 20 1.50 -5.81 -11.54
N LEU A 21 1.93 -4.77 -10.83
CA LEU A 21 1.06 -3.69 -10.35
C LEU A 21 0.70 -2.71 -11.47
N SER A 22 -0.46 -2.07 -11.31
CA SER A 22 -0.73 -0.82 -12.03
C SER A 22 0.25 0.27 -11.59
N LEU A 23 0.40 1.33 -12.40
CA LEU A 23 1.28 2.44 -12.06
C LEU A 23 0.95 3.08 -10.70
N ILE A 24 -0.34 3.22 -10.39
CA ILE A 24 -0.82 3.76 -9.11
C ILE A 24 -0.45 2.82 -7.96
N GLY A 25 -0.69 1.51 -8.12
CA GLY A 25 -0.28 0.51 -7.12
C GLY A 25 1.22 0.55 -6.86
N LEU A 26 2.03 0.63 -7.93
CA LEU A 26 3.48 0.76 -7.84
C LEU A 26 3.90 2.04 -7.09
N HIS A 27 3.28 3.18 -7.39
CA HIS A 27 3.57 4.44 -6.70
C HIS A 27 3.30 4.35 -5.19
N VAL A 28 2.17 3.78 -4.79
CA VAL A 28 1.83 3.65 -3.36
C VAL A 28 2.78 2.68 -2.64
N VAL A 29 3.05 1.50 -3.23
CA VAL A 29 4.00 0.53 -2.62
C VAL A 29 5.40 1.14 -2.51
N MET A 30 5.89 1.80 -3.55
CA MET A 30 7.20 2.45 -3.51
C MET A 30 7.26 3.62 -2.53
N ALA A 31 6.18 4.40 -2.39
CA ALA A 31 6.10 5.46 -1.40
C ALA A 31 6.18 4.91 0.02
N MET A 32 5.49 3.80 0.31
CA MET A 32 5.55 3.13 1.60
C MET A 32 6.99 2.70 1.95
N ARG A 33 7.69 2.09 0.99
CA ARG A 33 9.10 1.71 1.14
C ARG A 33 10.03 2.91 1.37
N LEU A 34 9.83 3.99 0.62
CA LEU A 34 10.63 5.22 0.76
C LEU A 34 10.38 5.91 2.10
N CYS A 35 9.12 6.00 2.54
CA CYS A 35 8.79 6.56 3.85
C CYS A 35 9.45 5.78 4.98
N ALA A 36 9.39 4.44 4.96
CA ALA A 36 10.08 3.62 5.95
C ALA A 36 11.61 3.78 5.93
N LEU A 37 12.20 3.96 4.74
CA LEU A 37 13.64 4.23 4.62
C LEU A 37 14.01 5.59 5.22
N PHE A 38 13.21 6.62 4.96
CA PHE A 38 13.50 7.98 5.41
C PHE A 38 13.17 8.22 6.88
N GLU A 39 12.18 7.51 7.43
CA GLU A 39 11.91 7.48 8.86
C GLU A 39 13.16 7.07 9.64
N ARG A 40 13.85 6.02 9.17
CA ARG A 40 15.13 5.57 9.76
C ARG A 40 16.26 6.59 9.65
N ALA A 41 16.16 7.52 8.70
CA ALA A 41 17.14 8.59 8.47
C ALA A 41 16.70 9.96 9.04
N ALA A 42 15.56 10.01 9.76
CA ALA A 42 14.94 11.24 10.26
C ALA A 42 14.76 12.32 9.17
N ARG A 43 14.40 11.90 7.95
CA ARG A 43 14.21 12.77 6.78
C ARG A 43 12.74 12.82 6.37
N ASP A 44 12.27 13.98 5.94
CA ASP A 44 10.93 14.14 5.37
C ASP A 44 10.85 13.52 3.95
N PRO A 45 9.91 12.58 3.67
CA PRO A 45 9.70 12.00 2.34
C PRO A 45 8.93 12.86 1.36
N VAL A 46 8.20 13.88 1.81
CA VAL A 46 7.32 14.67 0.93
C VAL A 46 8.08 15.32 -0.23
N PRO A 47 9.28 15.93 -0.06
CA PRO A 47 10.01 16.54 -1.17
C PRO A 47 10.36 15.56 -2.30
N ASP A 48 10.87 14.37 -1.96
CA ASP A 48 11.24 13.35 -2.94
C ASP A 48 10.00 12.76 -3.65
N LEU A 49 8.92 12.55 -2.91
CA LEU A 49 7.64 12.13 -3.48
C LEU A 49 7.07 13.21 -4.41
N ALA A 50 7.15 14.48 -4.05
CA ALA A 50 6.66 15.59 -4.86
C ALA A 50 7.44 15.72 -6.17
N GLN A 51 8.76 15.51 -6.13
CA GLN A 51 9.58 15.43 -7.33
C GLN A 51 9.16 14.26 -8.23
N ARG A 52 8.88 13.09 -7.64
CA ARG A 52 8.46 11.89 -8.39
C ARG A 52 7.10 12.07 -9.06
N TYR A 53 6.11 12.61 -8.35
CA TYR A 53 4.75 12.77 -8.85
C TYR A 53 4.54 14.07 -9.62
N ARG A 54 5.52 14.97 -9.61
CA ARG A 54 5.41 16.35 -10.12
C ARG A 54 4.21 17.09 -9.51
N SER A 55 3.87 16.75 -8.27
CA SER A 55 2.73 17.29 -7.54
C SER A 55 2.97 17.19 -6.04
N VAL A 56 3.00 18.34 -5.36
CA VAL A 56 3.10 18.41 -3.89
C VAL A 56 1.84 17.84 -3.24
N GLU A 57 0.67 18.12 -3.82
CA GLU A 57 -0.60 17.65 -3.28
C GLU A 57 -0.68 16.13 -3.29
N ALA A 58 -0.27 15.49 -4.40
CA ALA A 58 -0.24 14.03 -4.47
C ALA A 58 0.80 13.43 -3.52
N ALA A 59 1.96 14.07 -3.36
CA ALA A 59 2.96 13.63 -2.40
C ALA A 59 2.43 13.65 -0.96
N VAL A 60 1.76 14.75 -0.56
CA VAL A 60 1.11 14.87 0.75
C VAL A 60 0.00 13.84 0.90
N GLY A 61 -0.86 13.68 -0.11
CA GLY A 61 -1.96 12.71 -0.08
C GLY A 61 -1.48 11.26 0.11
N VAL A 62 -0.41 10.87 -0.60
CA VAL A 62 0.20 9.55 -0.46
C VAL A 62 0.91 9.42 0.89
N HIS A 63 1.59 10.45 1.37
CA HIS A 63 2.22 10.42 2.69
C HIS A 63 1.18 10.33 3.83
N ASP A 64 0.04 11.02 3.71
CA ASP A 64 -1.08 10.91 4.64
C ASP A 64 -1.65 9.49 4.65
N LEU A 65 -1.77 8.83 3.49
CA LEU A 65 -2.12 7.41 3.40
C LEU A 65 -1.11 6.53 4.14
N VAL A 66 0.19 6.73 3.92
CA VAL A 66 1.24 5.99 4.63
C VAL A 66 1.08 6.15 6.14
N ARG A 67 0.87 7.37 6.64
CA ARG A 67 0.64 7.60 8.08
C ARG A 67 -0.65 6.95 8.56
N ALA A 68 -1.72 6.96 7.76
CA ALA A 68 -2.97 6.30 8.11
C ALA A 68 -2.80 4.78 8.23
N ILE A 69 -2.03 4.16 7.33
CA ILE A 69 -1.67 2.75 7.39
C ILE A 69 -0.90 2.47 8.68
N VAL A 70 0.22 3.15 8.92
CA VAL A 70 1.05 2.95 10.12
C VAL A 70 0.25 3.12 11.42
N ALA A 71 -0.66 4.08 11.46
CA ALA A 71 -1.49 4.33 12.65
C ALA A 71 -2.62 3.31 12.85
N THR A 72 -3.06 2.61 11.80
CA THR A 72 -4.21 1.69 11.86
C THR A 72 -3.81 0.22 11.87
N TRP A 73 -2.66 -0.11 11.29
CA TRP A 73 -2.14 -1.48 11.21
C TRP A 73 -2.02 -2.11 12.60
N PRO A 74 -2.33 -3.41 12.76
CA PRO A 74 -2.27 -4.07 14.06
C PRO A 74 -0.83 -4.31 14.55
N GLU A 75 0.11 -4.44 13.63
CA GLU A 75 1.54 -4.69 13.90
C GLU A 75 2.42 -3.75 13.07
N ALA A 76 3.75 -3.81 13.28
CA ALA A 76 4.68 -3.01 12.50
C ALA A 76 4.56 -3.38 11.01
N PHE A 77 4.20 -2.41 10.18
CA PHE A 77 4.01 -2.64 8.74
C PHE A 77 5.34 -3.05 8.09
N LEU A 78 5.35 -4.24 7.49
CA LEU A 78 6.54 -4.83 6.89
C LEU A 78 6.70 -4.36 5.45
N VAL A 79 7.84 -3.74 5.17
CA VAL A 79 8.25 -3.37 3.81
C VAL A 79 9.53 -4.07 3.40
N ASN A 80 9.63 -4.36 2.11
CA ASN A 80 10.89 -4.76 1.50
C ASN A 80 11.72 -3.54 1.11
N ARG A 81 13.01 -3.77 0.81
CA ARG A 81 13.88 -2.69 0.32
C ARG A 81 13.37 -2.15 -1.02
N PRO A 82 13.57 -0.86 -1.34
CA PRO A 82 13.14 -0.28 -2.62
C PRO A 82 13.64 -1.02 -3.86
N CYS A 83 14.80 -1.70 -3.79
CA CYS A 83 15.37 -2.46 -4.90
C CYS A 83 14.78 -3.88 -5.07
N CYS A 84 14.00 -4.39 -4.11
CA CYS A 84 13.44 -5.73 -4.18
C CYS A 84 12.21 -5.77 -5.11
N LEU A 85 12.15 -6.74 -6.02
CA LEU A 85 10.97 -6.92 -6.88
C LEU A 85 9.82 -7.65 -6.17
N ALA A 86 10.12 -8.47 -5.18
CA ALA A 86 9.12 -9.15 -4.37
C ALA A 86 8.43 -8.18 -3.40
N MET A 87 7.13 -8.37 -3.20
CA MET A 87 6.33 -7.71 -2.17
C MET A 87 6.30 -8.53 -0.88
N SER A 88 6.28 -7.84 0.26
CA SER A 88 5.87 -8.43 1.54
C SER A 88 4.35 -8.71 1.53
N PRO A 89 3.83 -9.51 2.47
CA PRO A 89 2.39 -9.69 2.64
C PRO A 89 1.63 -8.37 2.89
N ASP A 90 2.21 -7.45 3.67
CA ASP A 90 1.63 -6.14 3.95
C ASP A 90 1.61 -5.25 2.70
N GLU A 91 2.67 -5.27 1.90
CA GLU A 91 2.73 -4.56 0.62
C GLU A 91 1.71 -5.10 -0.39
N ALA A 92 1.52 -6.42 -0.43
CA ALA A 92 0.49 -7.07 -1.25
C ALA A 92 -0.92 -6.65 -0.81
N THR A 93 -1.16 -6.58 0.50
CA THR A 93 -2.43 -6.10 1.06
C THR A 93 -2.67 -4.64 0.69
N LEU A 94 -1.66 -3.78 0.86
CA LEU A 94 -1.71 -2.38 0.44
C LEU A 94 -2.01 -2.21 -1.05
N ALA A 95 -1.36 -3.00 -1.91
CA ALA A 95 -1.62 -2.99 -3.34
C ALA A 95 -3.06 -3.39 -3.67
N GLU A 96 -3.63 -4.35 -2.94
CA GLU A 96 -5.02 -4.78 -3.10
C GLU A 96 -6.02 -3.71 -2.64
N LEU A 97 -5.74 -3.01 -1.55
CA LEU A 97 -6.53 -1.85 -1.10
C LEU A 97 -6.58 -0.77 -2.18
N VAL A 98 -5.42 -0.38 -2.71
CA VAL A 98 -5.30 0.59 -3.80
C VAL A 98 -6.06 0.13 -5.04
N ARG A 99 -5.96 -1.15 -5.40
CA ARG A 99 -6.64 -1.72 -6.56
C ARG A 99 -8.16 -1.72 -6.38
N SER A 100 -8.66 -2.12 -5.21
CA SER A 100 -10.10 -2.12 -4.91
C SER A 100 -10.68 -0.70 -4.95
N THR A 101 -9.98 0.27 -4.36
CA THR A 101 -10.32 1.70 -4.45
C THR A 101 -10.33 2.22 -5.88
N GLY A 102 -9.32 1.90 -6.69
CA GLY A 102 -9.26 2.33 -8.09
C GLY A 102 -10.39 1.76 -8.96
N LEU A 103 -11.00 0.65 -8.55
CA LEU A 103 -12.18 0.04 -9.18
C LEU A 103 -13.51 0.52 -8.59
N GLY A 104 -13.49 1.36 -7.55
CA GLY A 104 -14.68 1.78 -6.82
C GLY A 104 -15.33 0.66 -5.99
N ASP A 105 -14.60 -0.42 -5.70
CA ASP A 105 -15.12 -1.61 -5.04
C ASP A 105 -14.88 -1.56 -3.52
N ARG A 106 -15.77 -0.83 -2.82
CA ARG A 106 -15.70 -0.68 -1.36
C ARG A 106 -15.86 -2.02 -0.62
N ALA A 107 -16.74 -2.90 -1.09
CA ALA A 107 -16.96 -4.19 -0.44
C ALA A 107 -15.69 -5.05 -0.45
N ARG A 108 -14.95 -5.04 -1.56
CA ARG A 108 -13.67 -5.72 -1.67
C ARG A 108 -12.58 -5.09 -0.81
N PHE A 109 -12.56 -3.76 -0.69
CA PHE A 109 -11.67 -3.08 0.25
C PHE A 109 -11.90 -3.59 1.68
N ASP A 110 -13.15 -3.53 2.15
CA ASP A 110 -13.49 -3.95 3.52
C ASP A 110 -13.19 -5.44 3.74
N ALA A 111 -13.49 -6.30 2.75
CA ALA A 111 -13.18 -7.73 2.82
C ALA A 111 -11.66 -8.02 2.90
N THR A 112 -10.82 -7.19 2.29
CA THR A 112 -9.36 -7.37 2.28
C THR A 112 -8.75 -7.19 3.68
N ILE A 113 -9.32 -6.31 4.49
CA ILE A 113 -8.84 -6.00 5.85
C ILE A 113 -9.76 -6.51 6.96
N ALA A 114 -10.86 -7.17 6.60
CA ALA A 114 -11.80 -7.76 7.54
C ALA A 114 -11.10 -8.78 8.45
N GLY A 115 -11.27 -8.63 9.77
CA GLY A 115 -10.65 -9.50 10.76
C GLY A 115 -9.15 -9.27 10.98
N PHE A 116 -8.50 -8.44 10.15
CA PHE A 116 -7.10 -8.05 10.29
C PHE A 116 -6.96 -6.65 10.89
N VAL A 117 -7.61 -5.65 10.29
CA VAL A 117 -7.73 -4.30 10.86
C VAL A 117 -9.06 -4.19 11.60
N ARG A 118 -9.06 -3.50 12.75
CA ARG A 118 -10.29 -3.25 13.52
C ARG A 118 -11.31 -2.47 12.68
N SER A 119 -12.57 -2.89 12.72
CA SER A 119 -13.64 -2.37 11.84
C SER A 119 -13.87 -0.86 11.97
N ASP A 120 -13.69 -0.29 13.17
CA ASP A 120 -13.80 1.15 13.44
C ASP A 120 -12.73 1.99 12.72
N ARG A 121 -11.67 1.37 12.21
CA ARG A 121 -10.59 2.03 11.47
C ARG A 121 -10.72 1.93 9.96
N HIS A 122 -11.65 1.10 9.46
CA HIS A 122 -11.80 0.82 8.02
C HIS A 122 -12.14 2.08 7.23
N GLU A 123 -13.09 2.89 7.72
CA GLU A 123 -13.53 4.12 7.06
C GLU A 123 -12.37 5.11 6.86
N ARG A 124 -11.63 5.42 7.92
CA ARG A 124 -10.48 6.31 7.85
C ARG A 124 -9.41 5.82 6.87
N LEU A 125 -9.16 4.51 6.85
CA LEU A 125 -8.20 3.92 5.93
C LEU A 125 -8.70 3.98 4.48
N PHE A 126 -10.00 3.75 4.26
CA PHE A 126 -10.64 3.86 2.95
C PHE A 126 -10.54 5.28 2.42
N ASP A 127 -10.92 6.29 3.21
CA ASP A 127 -10.89 7.70 2.80
C ASP A 127 -9.48 8.17 2.45
N ALA A 128 -8.48 7.78 3.25
CA ALA A 128 -7.08 8.07 2.96
C ALA A 128 -6.62 7.41 1.65
N THR A 129 -7.09 6.18 1.38
CA THR A 129 -6.76 5.45 0.15
C THR A 129 -7.43 6.10 -1.06
N VAL A 130 -8.72 6.44 -0.98
CA VAL A 130 -9.48 7.16 -2.02
C VAL A 130 -8.78 8.47 -2.38
N ARG A 131 -8.43 9.27 -1.38
CA ARG A 131 -7.74 10.54 -1.59
C ARG A 131 -6.41 10.36 -2.31
N ALA A 132 -5.56 9.43 -1.84
CA ALA A 132 -4.26 9.19 -2.47
C ALA A 132 -4.39 8.69 -3.91
N VAL A 133 -5.32 7.76 -4.18
CA VAL A 133 -5.57 7.23 -5.52
C VAL A 133 -6.06 8.32 -6.47
N ALA A 134 -7.03 9.14 -6.05
CA ALA A 134 -7.55 10.23 -6.87
C ALA A 134 -6.46 11.25 -7.21
N LEU A 135 -5.62 11.62 -6.24
CA LEU A 135 -4.51 12.56 -6.47
C LEU A 135 -3.44 11.98 -7.40
N LEU A 136 -3.12 10.69 -7.29
CA LEU A 136 -2.20 10.02 -8.19
C LEU A 136 -2.76 9.89 -9.62
N GLN A 137 -4.08 9.68 -9.76
CA GLN A 137 -4.76 9.65 -11.06
C GLN A 137 -4.76 11.01 -11.76
N ALA A 138 -4.78 12.10 -10.98
CA ALA A 138 -4.72 13.46 -11.50
C ALA A 138 -3.29 13.90 -11.87
N CYS A 139 -2.25 13.14 -11.48
CA CYS A 139 -0.87 13.46 -11.82
C CYS A 139 -0.57 13.17 -13.30
N PRO A 140 0.30 13.98 -13.94
CA PRO A 140 0.78 13.68 -15.28
C PRO A 140 1.60 12.39 -15.29
N ALA A 141 1.42 11.56 -16.32
CA ALA A 141 2.20 10.34 -16.54
C ALA A 141 3.68 10.61 -16.85
#